data_AF-A0A3M1GGF9-F1
#
_entry.id   AF-A0A3M1GGF9-F1
#
_cell.length_a   1.000
_cell.length_b   1.000
_cell.length_c   1.000
_cell.angle_alpha   90.00
_cell.angle_beta   90.00
_cell.angle_gamma   90.00
#
_symmetry.space_group_name_H-M   'P 1'
#
loop_
_entity.id
_entity.type
_entity.pdbx_description
1 polymer ?
#
loop_
_entity_poly.entity_id
_entity_poly.type
_entity_poly.pdbx_seq_one_letter_code
_entity_poly.pdbx_strand_id
1 'polypeptide(L)'
;MVAAGWLAGACGGPAEAVLFDGTSLAGWRVIDFPEHGPVRLTGEGWLEIGMGPGLSGVVFTGEVPNLDFEISLEARRVEGGDFFCGLTVPVGESHCTLVVGGWGGSLVGISSIDGLDASENETQRMMRFERGRWYRIRMRVTAGRLMAWIDERLVVAADIEGRRVSLRPGLISMGV
;
A
#
# COMPACT_ATOMS: atom_id res chain seq x y z
N MET A 1 9.29 -1.61 8.74
CA MET A 1 8.54 -0.74 9.66
C MET A 1 7.82 0.33 8.89
N VAL A 2 6.48 0.26 8.88
CA VAL A 2 5.56 1.21 8.23
C VAL A 2 4.92 2.03 9.34
N ALA A 3 4.71 3.31 9.10
CA ALA A 3 3.90 4.16 9.94
C ALA A 3 2.92 4.92 9.08
N ALA A 4 1.65 5.05 9.48
CA ALA A 4 0.59 5.71 8.71
C ALA A 4 -0.03 6.82 9.54
N GLY A 5 -0.06 8.05 9.00
CA GLY A 5 -0.70 9.24 9.57
C GLY A 5 -1.42 10.03 8.47
N TRP A 6 -2.41 10.86 8.85
CA TRP A 6 -3.32 11.54 7.93
C TRP A 6 -3.49 13.04 8.23
N LEU A 7 -3.71 13.84 7.18
CA LEU A 7 -4.16 15.24 7.23
C LEU A 7 -5.46 15.39 6.43
N ALA A 8 -6.43 16.06 7.05
CA ALA A 8 -7.77 16.36 6.55
C ALA A 8 -7.78 17.41 5.43
N GLY A 9 -8.70 17.27 4.48
CA GLY A 9 -8.98 18.30 3.46
C GLY A 9 -10.42 18.27 2.96
N ALA A 10 -11.36 18.87 3.70
CA ALA A 10 -12.70 19.10 3.17
C ALA A 10 -12.73 20.32 2.24
N CYS A 11 -12.93 20.10 0.94
CA CYS A 11 -13.79 20.93 0.10
C CYS A 11 -14.20 20.21 -1.20
N GLY A 12 -15.41 19.64 -1.24
CA GLY A 12 -16.23 19.54 -2.47
C GLY A 12 -15.92 18.44 -3.49
N GLY A 13 -15.47 17.25 -3.09
CA GLY A 13 -15.33 16.03 -3.91
C GLY A 13 -15.98 14.81 -3.23
N PRO A 14 -15.96 13.59 -3.82
CA PRO A 14 -16.62 12.40 -3.26
C PRO A 14 -16.25 12.17 -1.79
N ALA A 15 -17.17 11.61 -1.00
CA ALA A 15 -17.05 11.50 0.45
C ALA A 15 -15.70 10.91 0.89
N GLU A 16 -14.84 11.75 1.47
CA GLU A 16 -13.56 11.35 2.03
C GLU A 16 -13.80 10.60 3.34
N ALA A 17 -13.32 9.37 3.44
CA ALA A 17 -13.44 8.53 4.63
C ALA A 17 -12.06 8.29 5.25
N VAL A 18 -11.94 8.55 6.54
CA VAL A 18 -10.73 8.26 7.31
C VAL A 18 -10.77 6.80 7.74
N LEU A 19 -9.86 5.98 7.21
CA LEU A 19 -9.81 4.56 7.54
C LEU A 19 -9.04 4.28 8.84
N PHE A 20 -8.13 5.15 9.23
CA PHE A 20 -7.33 5.02 10.45
C PHE A 20 -7.21 6.38 11.15
N ASP A 21 -7.68 6.45 12.39
CA ASP A 21 -7.82 7.70 13.15
C ASP A 21 -6.59 8.07 14.00
N GLY A 22 -5.59 7.19 14.06
CA GLY A 22 -4.40 7.39 14.89
C GLY A 22 -4.63 7.14 16.38
N THR A 23 -5.80 6.65 16.79
CA THR A 23 -6.15 6.44 18.20
C THR A 23 -6.45 4.98 18.53
N SER A 24 -6.85 4.19 17.53
CA SER A 24 -7.11 2.77 17.72
C SER A 24 -6.94 1.95 16.45
N LEU A 25 -6.86 0.63 16.60
CA LEU A 25 -6.95 -0.33 15.50
C LEU A 25 -8.42 -0.75 15.21
N ALA A 26 -9.41 0.07 15.59
CA ALA A 26 -10.80 -0.23 15.28
C ALA A 26 -10.99 -0.32 13.76
N GLY A 27 -11.65 -1.39 13.29
CA GLY A 27 -11.78 -1.67 11.87
C GLY A 27 -10.52 -2.21 11.19
N TRP A 28 -9.45 -2.49 11.95
CA TRP A 28 -8.23 -3.11 11.44
C TRP A 28 -7.95 -4.43 12.14
N ARG A 29 -7.40 -5.37 11.39
CA ARG A 29 -6.94 -6.66 11.89
C ARG A 29 -5.48 -6.85 11.55
N VAL A 30 -4.68 -7.29 12.52
CA VAL A 30 -3.31 -7.75 12.27
C VAL A 30 -3.39 -9.03 11.44
N ILE A 31 -2.65 -9.08 10.34
CA ILE A 31 -2.60 -10.28 9.49
C ILE A 31 -1.63 -11.26 10.13
N ASP A 32 -2.10 -12.48 10.38
CA ASP A 32 -1.34 -13.56 11.02
C ASP A 32 -0.36 -14.21 10.04
N PHE A 33 0.59 -13.44 9.50
CA PHE A 33 1.66 -14.01 8.70
C PHE A 33 2.63 -14.81 9.59
N PRO A 34 3.23 -15.91 9.09
CA PRO A 34 4.24 -16.64 9.83
C PRO A 34 5.36 -15.73 10.32
N GLU A 35 5.59 -15.73 11.64
CA GLU A 35 6.64 -14.94 12.31
C GLU A 35 6.53 -13.42 12.03
N HIS A 36 5.32 -12.90 11.86
CA HIS A 36 5.12 -11.48 11.63
C HIS A 36 5.69 -10.64 12.79
N GLY A 37 6.28 -9.50 12.44
CA GLY A 37 6.72 -8.52 13.41
C GLY A 37 5.54 -7.92 14.20
N PRO A 38 5.82 -7.32 15.36
CA PRO A 38 4.79 -6.74 16.20
C PRO A 38 4.11 -5.55 15.50
N VAL A 39 2.79 -5.44 15.63
CA VAL A 39 2.03 -4.25 15.23
C VAL A 39 1.65 -3.47 16.47
N ARG A 40 2.00 -2.19 16.54
CA ARG A 40 1.73 -1.33 17.70
C ARG A 40 1.18 0.01 17.25
N LEU A 41 0.21 0.55 17.98
CA LEU A 41 -0.12 1.97 17.90
C LEU A 41 0.86 2.75 18.77
N THR A 42 1.52 3.77 18.22
CA THR A 42 2.43 4.62 18.99
C THR A 42 1.67 5.74 19.70
N GLY A 43 2.28 6.32 20.74
CA GLY A 43 1.67 7.42 21.50
C GLY A 43 1.46 8.70 20.68
N GLU A 44 2.12 8.79 19.52
CA GLU A 44 2.04 9.90 18.59
C GLU A 44 1.03 9.68 17.44
N GLY A 45 0.33 8.53 17.45
CA GLY A 45 -0.82 8.29 16.59
C GLY A 45 -0.54 7.71 15.21
N TRP A 46 0.57 6.98 15.06
CA TRP A 46 0.81 6.14 13.87
C TRP A 46 0.97 4.68 14.26
N LEU A 47 0.78 3.79 13.29
CA LEU A 47 1.11 2.39 13.46
C LEU A 47 2.61 2.16 13.35
N GLU A 48 3.14 1.21 14.08
CA GLU A 48 4.48 0.67 13.91
C GLU A 48 4.33 -0.80 13.55
N ILE A 49 4.73 -1.17 12.34
CA ILE A 49 4.68 -2.56 11.85
C ILE A 49 6.10 -3.12 11.84
N GLY A 50 6.48 -3.88 12.86
CA GLY A 50 7.81 -4.46 13.01
C GLY A 50 8.20 -5.38 11.85
N MET A 51 9.50 -5.63 11.70
CA MET A 51 9.99 -6.60 10.72
C MET A 51 9.61 -8.03 11.10
N GLY A 52 9.23 -8.82 10.08
CA GLY A 52 9.20 -10.28 10.11
C GLY A 52 10.07 -10.84 8.97
N PRO A 53 10.44 -12.13 9.00
CA PRO A 53 11.25 -12.76 7.95
C PRO A 53 10.51 -12.86 6.61
N GLY A 54 9.16 -12.83 6.64
CA GLY A 54 8.31 -12.73 5.47
C GLY A 54 7.59 -11.39 5.40
N LEU A 55 6.31 -11.38 5.80
CA LEU A 55 5.46 -10.20 5.77
C LEU A 55 5.02 -9.81 7.18
N SER A 56 4.66 -8.54 7.34
CA SER A 56 4.00 -8.02 8.52
C SER A 56 3.05 -6.93 8.05
N GLY A 57 1.82 -6.93 8.57
CA GLY A 57 0.80 -6.05 8.01
C GLY A 57 -0.50 -6.07 8.77
N VAL A 58 -1.35 -5.12 8.40
CA VAL A 58 -2.72 -4.99 8.86
C VAL A 58 -3.64 -4.95 7.64
N VAL A 59 -4.88 -5.40 7.82
CA VAL A 59 -5.94 -5.31 6.83
C VAL A 59 -7.12 -4.55 7.42
N PHE A 60 -7.69 -3.64 6.63
CA PHE A 60 -8.93 -2.96 6.98
C PHE A 60 -10.10 -3.93 6.78
N THR A 61 -10.99 -4.03 7.77
CA THR A 61 -12.10 -4.99 7.79
C THR A 61 -13.45 -4.35 7.49
N GLY A 62 -13.48 -3.04 7.24
CA GLY A 62 -14.68 -2.35 6.80
C GLY A 62 -14.90 -2.47 5.30
N GLU A 63 -16.02 -1.93 4.83
CA GLU A 63 -16.34 -1.89 3.41
C GLU A 63 -15.54 -0.79 2.70
N VAL A 64 -15.01 -1.13 1.52
CA VAL A 64 -14.33 -0.18 0.63
C VAL A 64 -14.86 -0.36 -0.80
N PRO A 65 -14.91 0.70 -1.61
CA PRO A 65 -15.21 0.57 -3.03
C PRO A 65 -14.19 -0.37 -3.70
N ASN A 66 -14.65 -1.15 -4.67
CA ASN A 66 -13.78 -2.05 -5.42
C ASN A 66 -13.19 -1.43 -6.70
N LEU A 67 -13.73 -0.30 -7.15
CA LEU A 67 -13.27 0.52 -8.27
C LEU A 67 -13.62 1.99 -8.04
N ASP A 68 -13.03 2.86 -8.86
CA ASP A 68 -13.30 4.30 -8.95
C ASP A 68 -13.11 5.05 -7.63
N PHE A 69 -12.03 4.70 -6.92
CA PHE A 69 -11.65 5.33 -5.67
C PHE A 69 -10.19 5.82 -5.69
N GLU A 70 -9.89 6.67 -4.71
CA GLU A 70 -8.53 7.08 -4.38
C GLU A 70 -8.27 6.78 -2.91
N ILE A 71 -7.08 6.26 -2.63
CA ILE A 71 -6.59 6.00 -1.27
C ILE A 71 -5.25 6.71 -1.10
N SER A 72 -4.99 7.23 0.09
CA SER A 72 -3.66 7.72 0.45
C SER A 72 -3.21 7.15 1.78
N LEU A 73 -1.94 7.32 2.11
CA LEU A 73 -1.36 7.08 3.42
C LEU A 73 0.02 7.71 3.44
N GLU A 74 0.53 8.04 4.61
CA GLU A 74 1.95 8.30 4.76
C GLU A 74 2.68 7.02 5.15
N ALA A 75 3.92 6.84 4.72
CA ALA A 75 4.77 5.73 5.13
C ALA A 75 6.22 6.18 5.26
N ARG A 76 6.93 5.65 6.26
CA ARG A 76 8.39 5.84 6.40
C ARG A 76 9.08 4.51 6.60
N ARG A 77 10.29 4.36 6.05
CA ARG A 77 11.18 3.25 6.41
C ARG A 77 11.92 3.59 7.69
N VAL A 78 11.63 2.92 8.80
CA VAL A 78 12.42 3.07 10.04
C VAL A 78 13.66 2.19 10.00
N GLU A 79 13.48 0.92 9.66
CA GLU A 79 14.53 -0.10 9.57
C GLU A 79 14.27 -1.06 8.42
N GLY A 80 15.23 -1.96 8.17
CA GLY A 80 15.19 -2.94 7.08
C GLY A 80 15.73 -2.41 5.76
N GLY A 81 15.80 -3.33 4.79
CA GLY A 81 16.38 -3.08 3.46
C GLY A 81 15.42 -3.28 2.29
N ASP A 82 14.22 -3.81 2.52
CA ASP A 82 13.23 -4.08 1.47
C ASP A 82 12.02 -3.13 1.56
N PHE A 83 10.89 -3.47 0.90
CA PHE A 83 9.73 -2.59 0.85
C PHE A 83 9.25 -2.26 2.26
N PHE A 84 8.96 -0.98 2.45
CA PHE A 84 8.40 -0.46 3.69
C PHE A 84 6.93 -0.11 3.53
N CYS A 85 6.36 -0.27 2.35
CA CYS A 85 4.93 -0.19 2.13
C CYS A 85 4.55 -1.12 0.98
N GLY A 86 3.66 -2.07 1.26
CA GLY A 86 2.92 -2.83 0.27
C GLY A 86 1.45 -2.48 0.44
N LEU A 87 0.90 -1.67 -0.47
CA LEU A 87 -0.49 -1.24 -0.42
C LEU A 87 -1.32 -2.14 -1.31
N THR A 88 -2.01 -3.10 -0.70
CA THR A 88 -2.95 -4.00 -1.39
C THR A 88 -4.33 -3.40 -1.40
N VAL A 89 -4.94 -3.29 -2.58
CA VAL A 89 -6.26 -2.67 -2.79
C VAL A 89 -7.09 -3.47 -3.78
N PRO A 90 -8.43 -3.41 -3.69
CA PRO A 90 -9.30 -4.04 -4.68
C PRO A 90 -9.19 -3.35 -6.05
N VAL A 91 -9.39 -4.14 -7.11
CA VAL A 91 -9.48 -3.71 -8.50
C VAL A 91 -10.55 -4.57 -9.17
N GLY A 92 -11.80 -4.10 -9.16
CA GLY A 92 -12.96 -4.85 -9.65
C GLY A 92 -13.23 -6.09 -8.81
N GLU A 93 -13.13 -7.26 -9.42
CA GLU A 93 -13.31 -8.56 -8.73
C GLU A 93 -11.99 -9.13 -8.18
N SER A 94 -10.87 -8.41 -8.33
CA SER A 94 -9.55 -8.84 -7.87
C SER A 94 -8.89 -7.80 -6.97
N HIS A 95 -7.60 -7.95 -6.72
CA HIS A 95 -6.76 -7.03 -5.96
C HIS A 95 -5.43 -6.84 -6.68
N CYS A 96 -4.73 -5.75 -6.37
CA CYS A 96 -3.33 -5.56 -6.73
C CYS A 96 -2.55 -4.97 -5.55
N THR A 97 -1.23 -5.06 -5.60
CA THR A 97 -0.35 -4.47 -4.58
C THR A 97 0.57 -3.45 -5.22
N LEU A 98 0.50 -2.20 -4.76
CA LEU A 98 1.55 -1.21 -4.99
C LEU A 98 2.72 -1.52 -4.04
N VAL A 99 3.87 -1.87 -4.61
CA VAL A 99 5.11 -2.09 -3.87
C VAL A 99 5.87 -0.77 -3.81
N VAL A 100 6.33 -0.37 -2.62
CA VAL A 100 7.14 0.83 -2.41
C VAL A 100 8.42 0.48 -1.64
N GLY A 101 9.53 0.58 -2.36
CA GLY A 101 10.87 0.29 -1.88
C GLY A 101 11.23 -1.19 -1.89
N GLY A 102 10.65 -2.01 -2.78
CA GLY A 102 10.93 -3.45 -2.88
C GLY A 102 12.30 -3.78 -3.46
N TRP A 103 12.62 -5.08 -3.55
CA TRP A 103 13.82 -5.63 -4.22
C TRP A 103 15.11 -4.91 -3.79
N GLY A 104 15.48 -5.07 -2.52
CA GLY A 104 16.66 -4.40 -1.97
C GLY A 104 16.49 -2.90 -1.77
N GLY A 105 15.24 -2.42 -1.70
CA GLY A 105 14.95 -1.17 -1.04
C GLY A 105 14.53 -0.02 -1.95
N SER A 106 14.42 -0.26 -3.26
CA SER A 106 14.34 0.82 -4.26
C SER A 106 13.24 0.66 -5.30
N LEU A 107 12.69 -0.54 -5.47
CA LEU A 107 11.69 -0.78 -6.49
C LEU A 107 10.33 -0.21 -6.10
N VAL A 108 9.69 0.45 -7.06
CA VAL A 108 8.30 0.90 -7.00
C VAL A 108 7.56 0.33 -8.21
N GLY A 109 6.37 -0.23 -8.01
CA GLY A 109 5.55 -0.76 -9.11
C GLY A 109 4.31 -1.48 -8.62
N ILE A 110 3.43 -1.82 -9.55
CA ILE A 110 2.25 -2.66 -9.30
C ILE A 110 2.66 -4.11 -9.51
N SER A 111 2.38 -4.98 -8.54
CA SER A 111 2.58 -6.40 -8.72
C SER A 111 1.44 -7.01 -9.54
N SER A 112 1.79 -7.99 -10.38
CA SER A 112 0.87 -8.99 -10.95
C SER A 112 -0.13 -8.43 -11.98
N ILE A 113 0.41 -7.65 -12.92
CA ILE A 113 -0.25 -7.28 -14.18
C ILE A 113 0.17 -8.29 -15.25
N ASP A 114 -0.80 -8.95 -15.88
CA ASP A 114 -0.60 -10.05 -16.85
C ASP A 114 0.31 -11.18 -16.32
N GLY A 115 0.29 -11.39 -15.00
CA GLY A 115 1.11 -12.39 -14.30
C GLY A 115 2.54 -11.94 -13.95
N LEU A 116 2.96 -10.74 -14.39
CA LEU A 116 4.29 -10.19 -14.15
C LEU A 116 4.34 -9.41 -12.84
N ASP A 117 5.34 -9.68 -12.00
CA ASP A 117 5.50 -8.93 -10.76
C ASP A 117 5.98 -7.48 -11.00
N ALA A 118 6.07 -6.69 -9.92
CA ALA A 118 6.41 -5.27 -10.01
C ALA A 118 7.80 -5.00 -10.61
N SER A 119 8.69 -5.99 -10.65
CA SER A 119 10.01 -5.92 -11.29
C SER A 119 10.02 -6.32 -12.76
N GLU A 120 8.95 -6.95 -13.23
CA GLU A 120 8.90 -7.57 -14.55
C GLU A 120 7.91 -6.87 -15.50
N ASN A 121 7.15 -5.88 -15.03
CA ASN A 121 6.17 -5.15 -15.84
C ASN A 121 6.52 -3.66 -16.04
N GLU A 122 5.75 -3.00 -16.91
CA GLU A 122 5.99 -1.64 -17.37
C GLU A 122 5.85 -0.56 -16.29
N THR A 123 5.29 -0.91 -15.12
CA THR A 123 5.15 0.01 -13.99
C THR A 123 6.43 0.14 -13.16
N GLN A 124 7.41 -0.76 -13.36
CA GLN A 124 8.66 -0.79 -12.61
C GLN A 124 9.37 0.56 -12.67
N ARG A 125 9.71 1.10 -11.49
CA ARG A 125 10.61 2.24 -11.32
C ARG A 125 11.57 2.02 -10.17
N MET A 126 12.77 2.58 -10.30
CA MET A 126 13.73 2.68 -9.20
C MET A 126 13.65 4.06 -8.56
N MET A 127 13.50 4.07 -7.23
CA MET A 127 13.45 5.29 -6.43
C MET A 127 14.21 5.07 -5.12
N ARG A 128 15.02 6.05 -4.72
CA ARG A 128 15.72 6.01 -3.44
C ARG A 128 14.80 6.46 -2.32
N PHE A 129 14.77 5.68 -1.25
CA PHE A 129 14.04 6.01 -0.02
C PHE A 129 15.03 6.25 1.12
N GLU A 130 14.86 7.38 1.80
CA GLU A 130 15.62 7.78 2.98
C GLU A 130 15.00 7.15 4.23
N ARG A 131 15.85 6.65 5.12
CA ARG A 131 15.40 6.14 6.42
C ARG A 131 14.91 7.30 7.29
N GLY A 132 13.80 7.08 7.98
CA GLY A 132 13.17 8.06 8.86
C GLY A 132 12.36 9.16 8.15
N ARG A 133 12.46 9.28 6.82
CA ARG A 133 11.65 10.24 6.04
C ARG A 133 10.25 9.69 5.79
N TRP A 134 9.25 10.53 6.02
CA TRP A 134 7.87 10.28 5.64
C TRP A 134 7.65 10.53 4.14
N TYR A 135 6.92 9.62 3.51
CA TYR A 135 6.54 9.68 2.10
C TYR A 135 5.01 9.65 2.01
N ARG A 136 4.40 10.62 1.34
CA ARG A 136 2.96 10.61 1.08
C ARG A 136 2.69 9.70 -0.11
N ILE A 137 2.02 8.57 0.11
CA ILE A 137 1.66 7.61 -0.93
C ILE A 137 0.20 7.82 -1.27
N ARG A 138 -0.11 7.91 -2.56
CA ARG A 138 -1.48 8.01 -3.07
C ARG A 138 -1.65 7.03 -4.22
N MET A 139 -2.77 6.34 -4.26
CA MET A 139 -3.14 5.45 -5.35
C MET A 139 -4.57 5.72 -5.79
N ARG A 140 -4.79 5.83 -7.09
CA ARG A 140 -6.10 5.93 -7.72
C ARG A 140 -6.36 4.69 -8.54
N VAL A 141 -7.51 4.09 -8.32
CA VAL A 141 -7.97 2.87 -8.99
C VAL A 141 -9.23 3.20 -9.78
N THR A 142 -9.20 2.88 -11.07
CA THR A 142 -10.36 2.99 -11.98
C THR A 142 -10.45 1.73 -12.82
N ALA A 143 -11.57 1.51 -13.50
CA ALA A 143 -11.76 0.30 -14.33
C ALA A 143 -10.66 0.06 -15.37
N GLY A 144 -10.11 1.12 -15.97
CA GLY A 144 -9.09 1.02 -17.04
C GLY A 144 -7.71 1.52 -16.66
N ARG A 145 -7.50 2.05 -15.45
CA ARG A 145 -6.21 2.68 -15.11
C ARG A 145 -5.88 2.60 -13.62
N LEU A 146 -4.61 2.30 -13.35
CA LEU A 146 -3.97 2.42 -12.05
C LEU A 146 -2.97 3.58 -12.07
N MET A 147 -3.07 4.47 -11.08
CA MET A 147 -2.13 5.57 -10.92
C MET A 147 -1.63 5.62 -9.48
N ALA A 148 -0.34 5.87 -9.29
CA ALA A 148 0.21 6.07 -7.96
C ALA A 148 1.20 7.23 -7.93
N TRP A 149 1.19 7.96 -6.82
CA TRP A 149 2.06 9.07 -6.52
C TRP A 149 2.80 8.82 -5.21
N ILE A 150 4.05 9.27 -5.19
CA ILE A 150 4.84 9.38 -3.97
C ILE A 150 5.25 10.84 -3.84
N ASP A 151 4.86 11.46 -2.74
CA ASP A 151 4.76 12.90 -2.58
C ASP A 151 3.98 13.48 -3.79
N GLU A 152 4.53 14.44 -4.51
CA GLU A 152 3.90 15.03 -5.70
C GLU A 152 4.25 14.31 -7.01
N ARG A 153 5.10 13.28 -6.97
CA ARG A 153 5.62 12.62 -8.17
C ARG A 153 4.73 11.46 -8.58
N LEU A 154 4.20 11.50 -9.80
CA LEU A 154 3.57 10.34 -10.45
C LEU A 154 4.62 9.25 -10.70
N VAL A 155 4.49 8.11 -10.04
CA VAL A 155 5.44 6.98 -10.13
C VAL A 155 4.88 5.82 -10.93
N VAL A 156 3.56 5.60 -10.89
CA VAL A 156 2.85 4.59 -11.67
C VAL A 156 1.76 5.27 -12.50
N ALA A 157 1.69 4.92 -13.78
CA ALA A 157 0.58 5.22 -14.67
C ALA A 157 0.40 4.04 -15.62
N ALA A 158 -0.45 3.10 -15.23
CA ALA A 158 -0.65 1.84 -15.93
C ALA A 158 -2.05 1.78 -16.54
N ASP A 159 -2.11 1.52 -17.85
CA ASP A 159 -3.35 1.16 -18.52
C ASP A 159 -3.63 -0.32 -18.26
N ILE A 160 -4.83 -0.63 -17.76
CA ILE A 160 -5.26 -1.98 -17.39
C ILE A 160 -6.52 -2.41 -18.14
N GLU A 161 -7.01 -1.63 -19.11
CA GLU A 161 -8.18 -2.01 -19.90
C GLU A 161 -7.91 -3.32 -20.67
N GLY A 162 -8.76 -4.33 -20.46
CA GLY A 162 -8.62 -5.65 -21.08
C GLY A 162 -7.44 -6.50 -20.56
N ARG A 163 -6.74 -6.05 -19.51
CA ARG A 163 -5.58 -6.75 -18.94
C ARG A 163 -5.94 -7.51 -17.67
N ARG A 164 -5.12 -8.52 -17.34
CA ARG A 164 -5.32 -9.30 -16.12
C ARG A 164 -4.60 -8.61 -14.96
N VAL A 165 -5.37 -8.10 -14.01
CA VAL A 165 -4.86 -7.67 -12.70
C VAL A 165 -5.18 -8.75 -11.68
N SER A 166 -4.19 -9.14 -10.87
CA SER A 166 -4.37 -10.20 -9.88
C SER A 166 -3.53 -9.96 -8.62
N LEU A 167 -3.92 -10.62 -7.52
CA LEU A 167 -3.10 -10.67 -6.33
C LEU A 167 -1.97 -11.68 -6.52
N ARG A 168 -0.74 -11.30 -6.18
CA ARG A 168 0.40 -12.23 -6.21
C ARG A 168 0.12 -13.44 -5.32
N PRO A 169 0.30 -14.69 -5.79
CA PRO A 169 0.19 -15.86 -4.95
C PRO A 169 1.21 -15.85 -3.80
N GLY A 170 0.84 -16.39 -2.64
CA GLY A 170 1.72 -16.52 -1.47
C GLY A 170 1.18 -15.80 -0.25
N LEU A 171 2.06 -15.42 0.69
CA LEU A 171 1.65 -14.84 1.97
C LEU A 171 0.66 -13.68 1.82
N ILE A 172 0.87 -12.81 0.83
CA ILE A 172 0.03 -11.62 0.62
C ILE A 172 -1.47 -11.93 0.44
N SER A 173 -1.85 -13.15 0.02
CA SER A 173 -3.24 -13.57 -0.11
C SER A 173 -3.96 -13.77 1.23
N MET A 174 -3.25 -13.80 2.36
CA MET A 174 -3.86 -13.87 3.70
C MET A 174 -4.41 -12.53 4.18
N GLY A 175 -4.09 -11.44 3.45
CA GLY A 175 -4.45 -10.07 3.78
C GLY A 175 -5.67 -9.52 3.03
N VAL A 176 -6.41 -10.35 2.31
CA VAL A 176 -7.64 -9.99 1.58
C VAL A 176 -8.81 -10.85 2.02
#